data_AF-A0A7X1ZAT7-F1
#
_entry.id   AF-A0A7X1ZAT7-F1
#
_cell.length_a   1.000
_cell.length_b   1.000
_cell.length_c   1.000
_cell.angle_alpha   90.00
_cell.angle_beta   90.00
_cell.angle_gamma   90.00
#
_symmetry.space_group_name_H-M   'P 1'
#
loop_
_entity.id
_entity.type
_entity.pdbx_description
1 polymer ?
#
loop_
_entity_poly.entity_id
_entity_poly.type
_entity_poly.pdbx_seq_one_letter_code
_entity_poly.pdbx_strand_id
1 'polypeptide(L)'
;MTPTPPTATAHRPGLRRAMLALMAGPVLALSLAAGTAPAAAQSLDQLRANGQVCERPDGLLHVLSGGPGVQQTVDQINQQRLSTYQQVARDTNTKIEQVRIISGEKLRAKYGGCP
;
A
#
# COMPACT_ATOMS: atom_id res chain seq x y z
N MET A 1 31.95 -58.36 26.42
CA MET A 1 31.72 -57.99 27.84
C MET A 1 31.39 -56.50 27.87
N THR A 2 30.12 -56.20 28.04
CA THR A 2 29.63 -54.88 28.48
C THR A 2 30.05 -54.64 29.92
N PRO A 3 30.29 -53.38 30.31
CA PRO A 3 29.29 -52.75 31.16
C PRO A 3 28.88 -51.33 30.71
N THR A 4 27.58 -51.06 30.90
CA THR A 4 26.84 -49.79 30.76
C THR A 4 26.98 -48.91 32.03
N PRO A 5 26.43 -47.67 32.09
CA PRO A 5 27.08 -46.47 32.62
C PRO A 5 26.55 -46.03 34.00
N PRO A 6 26.98 -44.85 34.50
CA PRO A 6 26.07 -44.00 35.25
C PRO A 6 25.76 -42.65 34.57
N THR A 7 24.46 -42.41 34.56
CA THR A 7 23.64 -41.22 34.34
C THR A 7 24.10 -40.00 35.16
N ALA A 8 24.10 -38.81 34.56
CA ALA A 8 24.04 -37.55 35.31
C ALA A 8 23.04 -36.58 34.68
N THR A 9 21.86 -36.56 35.29
CA THR A 9 20.76 -35.62 35.10
C THR A 9 21.02 -34.39 35.97
N ALA A 10 20.91 -33.18 35.42
CA ALA A 10 20.75 -31.98 36.24
C ALA A 10 19.74 -31.01 35.61
N HIS A 11 18.57 -31.04 36.22
CA HIS A 11 17.36 -30.26 36.03
C HIS A 11 17.56 -28.83 36.54
N ARG A 12 17.11 -27.81 35.79
CA ARG A 12 16.86 -26.48 36.37
C ARG A 12 15.36 -26.15 36.26
N PRO A 13 14.73 -25.77 37.37
CA PRO A 13 13.28 -25.70 37.51
C PRO A 13 12.70 -24.48 36.79
N GLY A 14 11.50 -24.66 36.23
CA GLY A 14 10.65 -23.55 35.83
C GLY A 14 9.99 -22.89 37.04
N LEU A 15 9.63 -21.62 36.90
CA LEU A 15 8.46 -21.10 37.58
C LEU A 15 7.82 -19.99 36.75
N ARG A 16 6.70 -20.36 36.14
CA ARG A 16 5.67 -19.45 35.66
C ARG A 16 5.17 -18.63 36.86
N ARG A 17 5.18 -17.30 36.74
CA ARG A 17 4.25 -16.46 37.49
C ARG A 17 3.64 -15.45 36.52
N ALA A 18 2.46 -15.82 36.05
CA ALA A 18 1.48 -14.84 35.62
C ALA A 18 1.16 -13.94 36.83
N MET A 19 1.19 -12.63 36.63
CA MET A 19 0.41 -11.71 37.45
C MET A 19 -0.16 -10.62 36.55
N LEU A 20 -1.45 -10.80 36.28
CA LEU A 20 -2.42 -9.78 35.92
C LEU A 20 -2.25 -8.60 36.88
N ALA A 21 -2.00 -7.40 36.35
CA ALA A 21 -2.20 -6.16 37.08
C ALA A 21 -3.07 -5.24 36.22
N LEU A 22 -4.38 -5.43 36.42
CA LEU A 22 -5.48 -4.55 36.07
C LEU A 22 -5.24 -3.17 36.71
N MET A 23 -5.15 -2.10 35.91
CA MET A 23 -5.42 -0.74 36.38
C MET A 23 -6.34 -0.03 35.39
N ALA A 24 -7.51 0.31 35.90
CA ALA A 24 -8.65 0.85 35.19
C ALA A 24 -8.69 2.39 35.24
N GLY A 25 -9.11 3.00 34.12
CA GLY A 25 -9.83 4.28 34.07
C GLY A 25 -9.11 5.46 33.40
N PRO A 26 -9.82 6.39 32.71
CA PRO A 26 -11.27 6.46 32.50
C PRO A 26 -11.68 6.12 31.05
N VAL A 27 -12.83 5.44 30.96
CA VAL A 27 -13.62 5.28 29.74
C VAL A 27 -14.27 6.64 29.43
N LEU A 28 -13.83 7.31 28.38
CA LEU A 28 -14.61 8.37 27.75
C LEU A 28 -15.41 7.74 26.61
N ALA A 29 -16.59 7.24 26.96
CA ALA A 29 -17.61 6.84 26.00
C ALA A 29 -18.12 8.12 25.31
N LEU A 30 -17.69 8.35 24.08
CA LEU A 30 -18.40 9.23 23.16
C LEU A 30 -19.19 8.37 22.18
N SER A 31 -20.49 8.35 22.45
CA SER A 31 -21.56 7.68 21.74
C SER A 31 -21.62 8.09 20.26
N LEU A 32 -21.74 7.08 19.40
CA LEU A 32 -22.41 7.08 18.08
C LEU A 32 -22.39 8.41 17.30
N ALA A 33 -21.34 8.63 16.52
CA ALA A 33 -21.52 9.21 15.20
C ALA A 33 -21.82 8.05 14.24
N ALA A 34 -22.98 8.12 13.60
CA ALA A 34 -23.46 7.16 12.62
C ALA A 34 -22.34 6.73 11.67
N GLY A 35 -22.15 5.41 11.55
CA GLY A 35 -21.16 4.83 10.67
C GLY A 35 -21.42 5.25 9.22
N THR A 36 -20.69 6.26 8.75
CA THR A 36 -20.16 6.17 7.41
C THR A 36 -19.08 5.10 7.51
N ALA A 37 -19.43 3.85 7.17
CA ALA A 37 -18.40 2.87 6.85
C ALA A 37 -17.42 3.58 5.91
N PRO A 38 -16.11 3.59 6.19
CA PRO A 38 -15.16 4.17 5.26
C PRO A 38 -15.39 3.44 3.94
N ALA A 39 -15.87 4.15 2.93
CA ALA A 39 -15.94 3.60 1.59
C ALA A 39 -14.51 3.18 1.27
N ALA A 40 -14.26 1.88 1.18
CA ALA A 40 -12.94 1.37 0.87
C ALA A 40 -12.56 1.93 -0.50
N ALA A 41 -11.62 2.88 -0.53
CA ALA A 41 -11.14 3.44 -1.78
C ALA A 41 -10.53 2.29 -2.60
N GLN A 42 -10.99 2.13 -3.84
CA GLN A 42 -10.46 1.09 -4.72
C GLN A 42 -8.99 1.40 -5.01
N SER A 43 -8.15 0.37 -4.99
CA SER A 43 -6.74 0.55 -5.35
C SER A 43 -6.60 0.85 -6.85
N LEU A 44 -5.52 1.50 -7.27
CA LEU A 44 -5.27 1.74 -8.68
C LEU A 44 -5.23 0.43 -9.49
N ASP A 45 -4.71 -0.65 -8.91
CA ASP A 45 -4.68 -1.96 -9.56
C ASP A 45 -6.10 -2.51 -9.77
N GLN A 46 -7.01 -2.32 -8.82
CA GLN A 46 -8.43 -2.67 -8.98
C GLN A 46 -9.10 -1.82 -10.04
N LEU A 47 -8.86 -0.50 -10.06
CA LEU A 47 -9.41 0.38 -11.09
C LEU A 47 -8.96 -0.01 -12.50
N ARG A 48 -7.68 -0.41 -12.66
CA ARG A 48 -7.16 -0.95 -13.93
C ARG A 48 -7.83 -2.28 -14.28
N ALA A 49 -7.88 -3.22 -13.32
CA ALA A 49 -8.50 -4.54 -13.53
C ALA A 49 -9.99 -4.45 -13.90
N ASN A 50 -10.69 -3.46 -13.38
CA ASN A 50 -12.10 -3.20 -13.69
C ASN A 50 -12.31 -2.43 -15.02
N GLY A 51 -11.24 -2.08 -15.75
CA GLY A 51 -11.34 -1.28 -16.98
C GLY A 51 -11.84 0.14 -16.76
N GLN A 52 -11.70 0.67 -15.54
CA GLN A 52 -12.14 2.03 -15.20
C GLN A 52 -11.08 3.08 -15.57
N VAL A 53 -9.81 2.67 -15.61
CA VAL A 53 -8.69 3.56 -15.95
C VAL A 53 -7.68 2.85 -16.84
N CYS A 54 -6.92 3.63 -17.61
CA CYS A 54 -5.85 3.13 -18.47
C CYS A 54 -4.60 4.03 -18.44
N GLU A 55 -3.44 3.46 -18.77
CA GLU A 55 -2.16 4.17 -18.85
C GLU A 55 -2.00 4.84 -20.23
N ARG A 56 -1.76 6.16 -20.23
CA ARG A 56 -1.53 6.95 -21.45
C ARG A 56 -0.04 6.96 -21.82
N PRO A 57 0.30 7.22 -23.10
CA PRO A 57 1.70 7.31 -23.55
C PRO A 57 2.49 8.46 -22.90
N ASP A 58 1.80 9.42 -22.28
CA ASP A 58 2.42 10.56 -21.56
C ASP A 58 2.66 10.28 -20.06
N GLY A 59 2.54 9.02 -19.63
CA GLY A 59 2.81 8.60 -18.26
C GLY A 59 1.69 8.88 -17.26
N LEU A 60 0.54 9.39 -17.71
CA LEU A 60 -0.61 9.68 -16.85
C LEU A 60 -1.74 8.66 -17.02
N LEU A 61 -2.65 8.65 -16.06
CA LEU A 61 -3.89 7.88 -16.13
C LEU A 61 -4.97 8.62 -16.89
N HIS A 62 -5.82 7.87 -17.59
CA HIS A 62 -7.09 8.31 -18.13
C HIS A 62 -8.24 7.55 -17.49
N VAL A 63 -9.37 8.21 -17.24
CA VAL A 63 -10.61 7.55 -16.83
C VAL A 63 -11.36 7.08 -18.07
N LEU A 64 -11.64 5.78 -18.15
CA LEU A 64 -12.46 5.17 -19.20
C LEU A 64 -13.93 5.06 -18.78
N SER A 65 -14.17 4.78 -17.50
CA SER A 65 -15.51 4.63 -16.94
C SER A 65 -15.51 4.84 -15.42
N GLY A 66 -16.69 5.09 -14.86
CA GLY A 66 -16.88 5.33 -13.43
C GLY A 66 -17.46 6.72 -13.13
N GLY A 67 -17.62 7.00 -11.83
CA GLY A 67 -18.17 8.26 -11.34
C GLY A 67 -17.11 9.23 -10.79
N PRO A 68 -17.54 10.34 -10.16
CA PRO A 68 -16.64 11.37 -9.64
C PRO A 68 -15.51 10.87 -8.73
N GLY A 69 -15.74 9.79 -7.97
CA GLY A 69 -14.70 9.21 -7.10
C GLY A 69 -13.51 8.61 -7.86
N VAL A 70 -13.75 8.02 -9.04
CA VAL A 70 -12.67 7.50 -9.90
C VAL A 70 -11.87 8.66 -10.48
N GLN A 71 -12.55 9.71 -10.94
CA GLN A 71 -11.91 10.93 -11.45
C GLN A 71 -11.01 11.57 -10.38
N GLN A 72 -11.52 11.75 -9.16
CA GLN A 72 -10.74 12.30 -8.04
C GLN A 72 -9.50 11.48 -7.73
N THR A 73 -9.62 10.14 -7.76
CA THR A 73 -8.49 9.23 -7.53
C THR A 73 -7.44 9.35 -8.64
N VAL A 74 -7.88 9.42 -9.91
CA VAL A 74 -6.99 9.62 -11.06
C VAL A 74 -6.27 10.96 -10.99
N ASP A 75 -6.97 12.04 -10.63
CA ASP A 75 -6.38 13.37 -10.53
C ASP A 75 -5.31 13.42 -9.42
N GLN A 76 -5.58 12.83 -8.26
CA GLN A 76 -4.60 12.71 -7.17
C GLN A 76 -3.34 11.95 -7.60
N ILE A 77 -3.51 10.80 -8.26
CA ILE A 77 -2.38 9.99 -8.73
C ILE A 77 -1.58 10.71 -9.82
N ASN A 78 -2.27 11.38 -10.75
CA ASN A 78 -1.61 12.13 -11.82
C ASN A 78 -0.81 13.31 -11.25
N GLN A 79 -1.33 14.03 -10.26
CA GLN A 79 -0.59 15.07 -9.55
C GLN A 79 0.66 14.51 -8.88
N GLN A 80 0.55 13.36 -8.20
CA GLN A 80 1.69 12.71 -7.57
C GLN A 80 2.75 12.29 -8.60
N ARG A 81 2.34 11.69 -9.73
CA ARG A 81 3.24 11.30 -10.82
C ARG A 81 3.95 12.51 -11.40
N LEU A 82 3.25 13.61 -11.67
CA LEU A 82 3.85 14.84 -12.20
C LEU A 82 4.89 15.42 -11.25
N SER A 83 4.63 15.44 -9.94
CA SER A 83 5.61 15.85 -8.94
C SER A 83 6.87 14.97 -8.98
N THR A 84 6.70 13.65 -9.04
CA THR A 84 7.81 12.70 -9.17
C THR A 84 8.58 12.91 -10.47
N TYR A 85 7.90 13.12 -11.60
CA TYR A 85 8.55 13.36 -12.89
C TYR A 85 9.34 14.67 -12.90
N GLN A 86 8.84 15.72 -12.25
CA GLN A 86 9.57 16.96 -12.07
C GLN A 86 10.84 16.78 -11.23
N GLN A 87 10.79 15.94 -10.19
CA GLN A 87 11.97 15.60 -9.38
C GLN A 87 13.00 14.86 -10.24
N VAL A 88 12.61 13.77 -10.89
CA VAL A 88 13.50 12.99 -11.77
C VAL A 88 14.09 13.86 -12.88
N ALA A 89 13.28 14.74 -13.49
CA ALA A 89 13.74 15.64 -14.54
C ALA A 89 14.85 16.57 -14.05
N ARG A 90 14.70 17.14 -12.84
CA ARG A 90 15.73 17.98 -12.22
C ARG A 90 16.98 17.18 -11.88
N ASP A 91 16.82 16.03 -11.24
CA ASP A 91 17.94 15.21 -10.75
C ASP A 91 18.79 14.66 -11.90
N THR A 92 18.18 14.42 -13.05
CA THR A 92 18.85 13.88 -14.24
C THR A 92 19.15 14.92 -15.32
N ASN A 93 18.90 16.21 -15.03
CA ASN A 93 19.06 17.32 -15.98
C ASN A 93 18.42 17.05 -17.35
N THR A 94 17.17 16.57 -17.34
CA THR A 94 16.40 16.27 -18.55
C THR A 94 15.06 17.02 -18.56
N LYS A 95 14.37 17.00 -19.69
CA LYS A 95 13.02 17.59 -19.82
C LYS A 95 11.99 16.66 -19.18
N ILE A 96 11.07 17.22 -18.40
CA ILE A 96 9.94 16.45 -17.80
C ILE A 96 9.17 15.63 -18.84
N GLU A 97 9.01 16.17 -20.06
CA GLU A 97 8.29 15.48 -21.13
C GLU A 97 8.96 14.16 -21.53
N GLN A 98 10.30 14.12 -21.53
CA GLN A 98 11.03 12.88 -21.81
C GLN A 98 10.83 11.85 -20.69
N VAL A 99 10.85 12.29 -19.43
CA VAL A 99 10.57 11.42 -18.27
C VAL A 99 9.17 10.83 -18.36
N ARG A 100 8.19 11.66 -18.73
CA ARG A 100 6.79 11.27 -18.90
C ARG A 100 6.61 10.22 -19.99
N ILE A 101 7.19 10.44 -21.17
CA ILE A 101 7.12 9.49 -22.29
C ILE A 101 7.73 8.13 -21.91
N ILE A 102 8.94 8.13 -21.34
CA ILE A 102 9.61 6.90 -20.89
C ILE A 102 8.79 6.20 -19.80
N SER A 103 8.20 6.98 -18.88
CA SER A 103 7.34 6.42 -17.83
C SER A 103 6.07 5.81 -18.42
N GLY A 104 5.44 6.48 -19.39
CA GLY A 104 4.29 6.00 -20.13
C GLY A 104 4.59 4.70 -20.86
N GLU A 105 5.73 4.60 -21.54
CA GLU A 105 6.18 3.36 -22.18
C GLU A 105 6.29 2.21 -21.17
N LYS A 106 6.97 2.42 -20.05
CA LYS A 106 7.15 1.41 -19.00
C LYS A 106 5.82 0.99 -18.36
N LEU A 107 4.95 1.96 -18.07
CA LEU A 107 3.65 1.71 -17.46
C LEU A 107 2.74 0.92 -18.42
N ARG A 108 2.72 1.29 -19.70
CA ARG A 108 1.95 0.58 -20.72
C ARG A 108 2.49 -0.83 -20.96
N ALA A 109 3.80 -1.02 -20.95
CA ALA A 109 4.41 -2.35 -21.03
C ALA A 109 4.03 -3.24 -19.84
N LYS A 110 3.88 -2.65 -18.65
CA LYS A 110 3.54 -3.39 -17.42
C LYS A 110 2.05 -3.63 -17.24
N TYR A 111 1.21 -2.66 -17.56
CA TYR A 111 -0.21 -2.65 -17.19
C TYR A 111 -1.18 -2.61 -18.38
N GLY A 112 -0.67 -2.54 -19.61
CA GLY A 112 -1.46 -2.24 -20.80
C GLY A 112 -1.68 -0.74 -20.96
N GLY A 113 -1.92 -0.32 -22.20
CA GLY A 113 -2.25 1.08 -22.51
C GLY A 113 -3.74 1.30 -22.70
N CYS A 114 -4.11 2.57 -22.82
CA CYS A 114 -5.44 2.93 -23.31
C CYS A 114 -5.72 2.30 -24.68
N PRO A 115 -6.99 1.89 -24.94
CA PRO A 115 -7.42 1.42 -26.25
C PRO A 115 -7.25 2.50 -27.33
#